data_AF-D7C947-F1
#
_entry.id   AF-D7C947-F1
#
_cell.length_a   1.000
_cell.length_b   1.000
_cell.length_c   1.000
_cell.angle_alpha   90.00
_cell.angle_beta   90.00
_cell.angle_gamma   90.00
#
_symmetry.space_group_name_H-M   'P 1'
#
loop_
_entity.id
_entity.type
_entity.pdbx_description
1 polymer ?
#
loop_
_entity_poly.entity_id
_entity_poly.type
_entity_poly.pdbx_seq_one_letter_code
_entity_poly.pdbx_strand_id
1 'polypeptide(L)' 'MGGGNTVVISGDHLSTATAVKFGATSLFPTVDSSSQITVTAPVAPGPRDVLVQVITPGGPSNALTYAYA' A
#
# COMPACT_ATOMS: atom_id res chain seq x y z
N MET A 1 15.21 9.36 -7.35
CA MET A 1 13.74 9.48 -7.55
C MET A 1 13.22 8.07 -7.44
N GLY A 2 12.56 7.74 -6.33
CA GLY A 2 12.04 6.40 -6.10
C GLY A 2 10.52 6.44 -6.12
N GLY A 3 9.87 5.39 -6.62
CA GLY A 3 8.41 5.30 -6.65
C GLY A 3 7.82 5.37 -8.06
N GLY A 4 6.51 5.14 -8.17
CA GLY A 4 5.85 4.82 -9.45
C GLY A 4 5.88 3.34 -9.80
N ASN A 5 6.43 2.49 -8.92
CA ASN A 5 6.40 1.05 -9.09
C ASN A 5 5.10 0.45 -8.56
N THR A 6 4.68 -0.62 -9.24
CA THR A 6 3.60 -1.47 -8.80
C THR A 6 4.05 -2.29 -7.59
N VAL A 7 3.36 -2.14 -6.47
CA VAL A 7 3.57 -2.90 -5.24
C VAL A 7 2.43 -3.90 -5.09
N VAL A 8 2.77 -5.17 -5.02
CA VAL A 8 1.80 -6.23 -4.71
C VAL A 8 1.83 -6.46 -3.21
N ILE A 9 0.69 -6.21 -2.56
CA ILE A 9 0.50 -6.41 -1.13
C ILE A 9 -0.30 -7.69 -0.96
N SER A 10 0.30 -8.67 -0.28
CA SER A 10 -0.36 -9.93 0.07
C SER A 10 -0.77 -9.92 1.53
N GLY A 11 -1.94 -10.47 1.84
CA GLY A 11 -2.51 -10.45 3.18
C GLY A 11 -3.78 -11.29 3.26
N ASP A 12 -4.70 -10.91 4.13
CA ASP A 12 -5.96 -11.61 4.36
C ASP A 12 -7.10 -10.59 4.50
N HIS A 13 -8.31 -10.94 4.08
CA HIS A 13 -9.49 -10.04 4.05
C HIS A 13 -9.31 -8.72 3.26
N LEU A 14 -8.44 -8.71 2.25
CA LEU A 14 -8.16 -7.54 1.42
C LEU A 14 -9.21 -7.25 0.33
N SER A 15 -10.22 -8.11 0.19
CA SER A 15 -11.33 -7.92 -0.78
C SER A 15 -12.12 -6.64 -0.55
N THR A 16 -12.06 -6.10 0.68
CA THR A 16 -12.73 -4.86 1.08
C THR A 16 -11.75 -3.71 1.26
N ALA A 17 -10.50 -3.84 0.80
CA ALA A 17 -9.51 -2.76 0.88
C ALA A 17 -10.00 -1.53 0.13
N THR A 18 -10.18 -0.41 0.85
CA THR A 18 -10.66 0.85 0.28
C THR A 18 -9.54 1.85 0.08
N ALA A 19 -8.45 1.75 0.85
CA ALA A 19 -7.30 2.61 0.71
C ALA A 19 -6.00 1.94 1.16
N VAL A 20 -4.87 2.38 0.63
CA VAL A 20 -3.52 2.08 1.13
C VAL A 20 -2.82 3.39 1.44
N LYS A 21 -2.37 3.54 2.69
CA LYS A 21 -1.59 4.69 3.13
C LYS A 21 -0.11 4.36 3.00
N PHE A 22 0.60 5.13 2.20
CA PHE A 22 2.06 5.18 2.12
C PHE A 22 2.54 6.40 2.91
N GLY A 23 2.81 6.20 4.20
CA GLY A 23 3.13 7.25 5.15
C GLY A 23 1.99 8.26 5.27
N ALA A 24 2.19 9.46 4.72
CA ALA A 24 1.18 10.52 4.67
C ALA A 24 0.26 10.45 3.44
N THR A 25 0.62 9.69 2.41
CA THR A 25 -0.11 9.64 1.14
C THR A 25 -1.13 8.51 1.15
N SER A 26 -2.40 8.81 0.90
CA SER A 26 -3.43 7.79 0.71
C SER A 26 -3.63 7.49 -0.77
N LEU A 27 -3.69 6.21 -1.13
CA LEU A 27 -3.91 5.72 -2.48
C LEU A 27 -5.02 4.67 -2.51
N PHE A 28 -5.55 4.41 -3.70
CA PHE A 28 -6.56 3.37 -3.92
C PHE A 28 -5.88 2.12 -4.49
N PRO A 29 -5.97 0.97 -3.80
CA PRO A 29 -5.49 -0.28 -4.35
C PRO A 29 -6.49 -0.86 -5.37
N THR A 30 -5.97 -1.65 -6.30
CA THR A 30 -6.75 -2.59 -7.10
C THR A 30 -6.83 -3.90 -6.34
N VAL A 31 -8.04 -4.39 -6.11
CA VAL A 31 -8.28 -5.67 -5.45
C VAL A 31 -8.22 -6.77 -6.49
N ASP A 32 -7.17 -7.60 -6.45
CA ASP A 32 -7.05 -8.79 -7.30
C ASP A 32 -7.77 -9.98 -6.65
N SER A 33 -7.63 -10.14 -5.34
CA SER A 33 -8.28 -11.20 -4.56
C SER A 33 -8.42 -10.85 -3.08
N SER A 34 -9.09 -11.71 -2.29
CA SER A 34 -9.21 -11.54 -0.84
C SER A 34 -7.86 -11.58 -0.10
N SER A 35 -6.80 -12.08 -0.72
CA SER A 35 -5.47 -12.19 -0.13
C SER A 35 -4.39 -11.42 -0.88
N GLN A 36 -4.76 -10.69 -1.93
CA GLN A 36 -3.80 -9.93 -2.75
C GLN A 36 -4.44 -8.69 -3.33
N ILE A 37 -3.74 -7.58 -3.19
CA ILE A 37 -4.08 -6.31 -3.82
C ILE A 37 -2.84 -5.72 -4.47
N THR A 38 -3.06 -4.94 -5.51
CA THR A 38 -2.00 -4.28 -6.24
C THR A 38 -2.17 -2.77 -6.11
N VAL A 39 -1.11 -2.05 -5.78
CA VAL A 39 -1.14 -0.59 -5.64
C VAL A 39 0.13 0.04 -6.18
N THR A 40 -0.02 1.15 -6.91
CA THR A 40 1.14 1.87 -7.44
C THR A 40 1.68 2.82 -6.38
N ALA A 41 2.89 2.60 -5.89
CA ALA A 41 3.50 3.50 -4.93
C ALA A 41 3.68 4.91 -5.54
N PRO A 42 3.39 5.99 -4.81
CA PRO A 42 3.54 7.34 -5.32
C PRO A 42 5.03 7.66 -5.53
N VAL A 43 5.37 8.56 -6.45
CA VAL A 43 6.76 8.99 -6.60
C VAL A 43 7.15 9.83 -5.38
N ALA A 44 8.24 9.46 -4.71
CA ALA A 44 8.78 10.17 -3.57
C ALA A 44 10.08 10.89 -3.96
N PRO A 45 10.32 12.12 -3.44
CA PRO A 45 11.47 12.94 -3.82
C PRO A 45 12.84 12.46 -3.28
N GLY A 46 12.98 11.19 -2.88
CA GLY A 46 14.26 10.62 -2.43
C GLY A 46 14.08 9.28 -1.69
N PRO A 47 15.19 8.60 -1.36
CA PRO A 47 15.14 7.37 -0.60
C PRO A 47 14.64 7.65 0.82
N ARG A 48 13.51 7.05 1.17
CA ARG A 48 12.85 7.18 2.47
C ARG A 48 12.12 5.88 2.78
N ASP A 49 12.17 5.50 4.05
CA ASP A 49 11.30 4.45 4.57
C ASP A 49 9.93 5.06 4.88
N VAL A 50 8.89 4.48 4.26
CA VAL A 50 7.50 4.84 4.56
C VAL A 50 6.74 3.62 5.05
N LEU A 51 5.84 3.85 5.99
CA LEU A 51 4.93 2.81 6.46
C LEU A 51 3.77 2.67 5.48
N VAL A 52 3.56 1.45 4.99
CA VAL A 52 2.49 1.07 4.09
C VAL A 52 1.43 0.35 4.89
N GLN A 53 0.22 0.90 4.94
CA GLN A 53 -0.88 0.34 5.70
C GLN A 53 -2.14 0.30 4.83
N VAL A 54 -2.74 -0.86 4.69
CA VAL A 54 -4.05 -1.01 4.02
C VAL A 54 -5.16 -0.68 5.01
N ILE A 55 -6.12 0.12 4.60
CA ILE A 55 -7.35 0.44 5.31
C ILE A 55 -8.47 -0.39 4.71
N THR A 56 -9.11 -1.19 5.54
CA THR A 56 -10.35 -1.90 5.23
C THR A 56 -11.47 -1.38 6.14
N PRO A 57 -12.75 -1.59 5.81
CA PRO A 57 -13.87 -1.31 6.71
C PRO A 57 -13.79 -2.06 8.05
N GLY A 58 -13.13 -3.23 8.08
CA GLY A 58 -12.89 -4.00 9.30
C GLY A 58 -11.77 -3.45 10.17
N GLY A 59 -10.99 -2.49 9.66
CA GLY A 59 -9.88 -1.86 10.38
C GLY A 59 -8.61 -1.72 9.52
N PRO A 60 -7.58 -1.04 10.06
CA PRO A 60 -6.27 -0.98 9.44
C PRO A 60 -5.56 -2.34 9.54
N SER A 61 -4.90 -2.72 8.46
CA SER A 61 -4.00 -3.87 8.41
C SER A 61 -2.63 -3.57 9.03
N ASN A 62 -1.73 -4.54 8.97
CA ASN A 62 -0.34 -4.40 9.40
C ASN A 62 0.36 -3.29 8.61
N ALA A 63 1.21 -2.53 9.30
CA ALA A 63 2.09 -1.57 8.66
C ALA A 63 3.36 -2.28 8.16
N LEU A 64 3.56 -2.31 6.85
CA LEU A 64 4.79 -2.80 6.22
C LEU A 64 5.73 -1.62 5.96
N THR A 65 7.04 -1.81 6.11
CA THR A 65 7.99 -0.75 5.77
C THR A 65 8.37 -0.86 4.29
N TYR A 66 8.13 0.19 3.52
CA TYR A 66 8.51 0.30 2.12
C TYR A 66 9.65 1.30 1.98
N ALA A 67 10.80 0.80 1.54
CA ALA A 67 11.96 1.62 1.25
C ALA A 67 11.87 2.12 -0.20
N TYR A 68 11.76 3.44 -0.38
CA TYR A 68 12.03 4.03 -1.69
C TYR A 68 13.53 3.92 -1.99
N ALA A 69 13.88 3.30 -3.11
CA ALA A 69 15.24 3.28 -3.65
C ALA A 69 15.51 4.47 -4.57
#